data_AF-A0A963TJ28-F1
#
_entry.id   AF-A0A963TJ28-F1
#
_cell.length_a   1.000
_cell.length_b   1.000
_cell.length_c   1.000
_cell.angle_alpha   90.00
_cell.angle_beta   90.00
_cell.angle_gamma   90.00
#
_symmetry.space_group_name_H-M   'P 1'
#
loop_
_entity.id
_entity.type
_entity.pdbx_description
1 polymer ?
#
loop_
_entity_poly.entity_id
_entity_poly.type
_entity_poly.pdbx_seq_one_letter_code
_entity_poly.pdbx_strand_id
1 'polypeptide(L)'
;GDCGDEYRKPPFLTASGDLSHHLDAMPLACETAPVPHRDGAMRVTSGSEWEDIAGYCRAQRIGDRIVVSGTTATAGTSRPVAPGDAAAQTTFVLDKILAALMALGAGAEDVIRTRIFITDEADALAVSRAHGRVFGSIRPANTLVVVAALIGDYRVEIEAEALVRP
;
A
#
# COMPACT_ATOMS: atom_id res chain seq x y z
N GLY A 1 13.43 11.94 35.28
CA GLY A 1 12.81 11.13 34.22
C GLY A 1 11.62 11.91 33.75
N ASP A 2 11.86 12.83 32.83
CA ASP A 2 10.83 13.66 32.23
C ASP A 2 11.38 14.10 30.87
N CYS A 3 10.76 13.62 29.80
CA CYS A 3 11.11 13.94 28.41
C CYS A 3 9.81 13.92 27.58
N GLY A 4 8.86 14.79 27.96
CA GLY A 4 7.79 15.21 27.09
C GLY A 4 7.99 16.69 26.77
N ASP A 5 8.36 17.02 25.53
CA ASP A 5 7.95 18.24 24.80
C ASP A 5 8.89 18.65 23.64
N GLU A 6 9.96 17.89 23.34
CA GLU A 6 10.91 18.27 22.27
C GLU A 6 10.46 17.93 20.83
N TYR A 7 9.30 17.30 20.63
CA TYR A 7 8.84 16.80 19.32
C TYR A 7 7.79 17.67 18.61
N ARG A 8 7.82 19.00 18.77
CA ARG A 8 6.77 19.89 18.22
C ARG A 8 7.17 20.93 17.16
N LYS A 9 8.34 20.87 16.49
CA LYS A 9 8.56 21.61 15.21
C LYS A 9 9.43 20.88 14.16
N PRO A 10 9.09 20.95 12.86
CA PRO A 10 9.85 20.33 11.77
C PRO A 10 11.27 20.89 11.59
N PRO A 11 12.20 20.15 10.93
CA PRO A 11 12.09 18.77 10.46
C PRO A 11 12.79 17.79 11.44
N PHE A 12 12.11 16.71 11.82
CA PHE A 12 12.61 15.78 12.82
C PHE A 12 13.45 14.65 12.21
N LEU A 13 14.60 14.39 12.85
CA LEU A 13 15.50 13.24 12.76
C LEU A 13 16.28 13.32 14.10
N THR A 14 16.41 12.35 15.01
CA THR A 14 16.41 10.88 15.04
C THR A 14 16.19 10.47 16.53
N ALA A 15 15.68 9.31 16.94
CA ALA A 15 16.05 7.91 16.65
C ALA A 15 15.02 7.18 15.79
N SER A 16 14.48 7.93 14.84
CA SER A 16 13.14 7.85 14.26
C SER A 16 13.21 8.05 12.75
N GLY A 17 12.49 7.22 11.98
CA GLY A 17 11.93 7.63 10.69
C GLY A 17 12.90 8.25 9.68
N ASP A 18 13.74 7.42 9.07
CA ASP A 18 14.35 7.78 7.79
C ASP A 18 14.28 6.60 6.80
N LEU A 19 13.33 6.70 5.87
CA LEU A 19 13.19 5.82 4.70
C LEU A 19 13.72 6.48 3.42
N SER A 20 14.36 7.67 3.50
CA SER A 20 14.86 8.37 2.31
C SER A 20 15.85 7.49 1.53
N HIS A 21 16.71 6.74 2.22
CA HIS A 21 17.62 5.79 1.59
C HIS A 21 16.97 4.53 0.98
N HIS A 22 15.72 4.18 1.35
CA HIS A 22 15.00 3.05 0.73
C HIS A 22 14.17 3.46 -0.49
N LEU A 23 13.76 4.73 -0.58
CA LEU A 23 12.97 5.24 -1.71
C LEU A 23 13.83 5.58 -2.93
N ASP A 24 15.10 5.94 -2.72
CA ASP A 24 16.04 6.31 -3.81
C ASP A 24 16.43 5.12 -4.71
N ALA A 25 16.12 3.87 -4.32
CA ALA A 25 16.50 2.66 -5.06
C ALA A 25 15.31 1.76 -5.44
N MET A 26 14.06 2.16 -5.17
CA MET A 26 12.89 1.40 -5.60
C MET A 26 12.20 2.11 -6.78
N PRO A 27 12.48 1.73 -8.04
CA PRO A 27 11.59 2.08 -9.12
C PRO A 27 10.31 1.28 -8.92
N LEU A 28 9.38 1.77 -8.11
CA LEU A 28 7.97 1.42 -8.25
C LEU A 28 7.49 2.12 -9.52
N ALA A 29 7.97 1.65 -10.67
CA ALA A 29 7.59 2.15 -11.99
C ALA A 29 6.11 1.78 -12.20
N CYS A 30 5.26 2.64 -11.68
CA CYS A 30 3.83 2.61 -11.91
C CYS A 30 3.60 3.30 -13.26
N GLU A 31 3.22 2.52 -14.26
CA GLU A 31 2.88 3.07 -15.57
C GLU A 31 1.40 3.45 -15.60
N THR A 32 1.11 4.73 -15.81
CA THR A 32 -0.25 5.24 -15.94
C THR A 32 -0.69 5.19 -17.40
N ALA A 33 -1.88 4.66 -17.66
CA ALA A 33 -2.46 4.62 -18.99
C ALA A 33 -3.98 4.90 -18.98
N PRO A 34 -4.53 5.53 -20.03
CA PRO A 34 -5.98 5.62 -20.20
C PRO A 34 -6.65 4.25 -20.29
N VAL A 35 -7.92 4.16 -19.89
CA VAL A 35 -8.76 2.97 -20.05
C VAL A 35 -9.46 3.02 -21.41
N PRO A 36 -9.12 2.15 -22.40
CA PRO A 36 -9.56 2.30 -23.79
C PRO A 36 -11.07 2.37 -24.01
N HIS A 37 -11.86 1.77 -23.12
CA HIS A 37 -13.32 1.67 -23.22
C HIS A 37 -14.05 2.52 -22.17
N ARG A 38 -13.33 3.45 -21.51
CA ARG A 38 -13.92 4.31 -20.48
C ARG A 38 -13.27 5.69 -20.47
N ASP A 39 -13.96 6.65 -21.07
CA ASP A 39 -13.50 8.03 -21.17
C ASP A 39 -13.21 8.64 -19.79
N GLY A 40 -12.07 9.33 -19.70
CA GLY A 40 -11.61 9.97 -18.46
C GLY A 40 -11.12 9.02 -17.36
N ALA A 41 -11.17 7.71 -17.58
CA ALA A 41 -10.62 6.74 -16.63
C ALA A 41 -9.14 6.45 -16.91
N MET A 42 -8.38 6.30 -15.84
CA MET A 42 -6.94 6.01 -15.86
C MET A 42 -6.69 4.72 -15.08
N ARG A 43 -5.67 3.95 -15.47
CA ARG A 43 -5.18 2.80 -14.71
C ARG A 43 -3.67 2.87 -14.51
N VAL A 44 -3.21 2.17 -13.50
CA VAL A 44 -1.79 1.96 -13.20
C VAL A 44 -1.48 0.46 -13.28
N THR A 45 -0.44 0.10 -14.01
CA THR A 45 0.19 -1.23 -13.95
C THR A 45 1.47 -1.17 -13.13
N SER A 46 1.79 -2.26 -12.46
CA SER A 46 2.99 -2.41 -11.62
C SER A 46 4.08 -3.27 -12.25
N GLY A 47 3.83 -3.87 -13.42
CA GLY A 47 4.77 -4.75 -14.09
C GLY A 47 4.82 -6.16 -13.49
N SER A 48 3.83 -6.53 -12.68
CA SER A 48 3.69 -7.90 -12.20
C SER A 48 3.22 -8.79 -13.35
N GLU A 49 3.81 -9.99 -13.49
CA GLU A 49 3.38 -10.94 -14.52
C GLU A 49 1.90 -11.33 -14.40
N TRP A 50 1.37 -11.27 -13.19
CA TRP A 50 -0.03 -11.58 -12.89
C TRP A 50 -1.00 -10.59 -13.52
N GLU A 51 -0.61 -9.32 -13.74
CA GLU A 51 -1.48 -8.31 -14.36
C GLU A 51 -1.86 -8.73 -15.79
N ASP A 52 -0.91 -9.29 -16.54
CA ASP A 52 -1.13 -9.83 -17.88
C ASP A 52 -1.84 -11.19 -17.85
N ILE A 53 -1.42 -12.09 -16.95
CA ILE A 53 -1.96 -13.46 -16.87
C ILE A 53 -3.44 -13.45 -16.41
N ALA A 54 -3.77 -12.66 -15.38
CA ALA A 54 -5.08 -12.64 -14.76
C ALA A 54 -5.97 -11.47 -15.21
N GLY A 55 -5.43 -10.52 -15.99
CA GLY A 55 -6.22 -9.45 -16.60
C GLY A 55 -6.68 -8.38 -15.61
N TYR A 56 -5.78 -7.90 -14.74
CA TYR A 56 -6.06 -6.80 -13.82
C TYR A 56 -4.97 -5.72 -13.89
N CYS A 57 -5.17 -4.61 -13.18
CA CYS A 57 -4.19 -3.55 -13.03
C CYS A 57 -3.98 -3.26 -11.55
N ARG A 58 -2.84 -2.66 -11.17
CA ARG A 58 -2.57 -2.31 -9.78
C ARG A 58 -3.63 -1.40 -9.19
N ALA A 59 -4.03 -0.35 -9.93
CA ALA A 59 -5.08 0.56 -9.52
C ALA A 59 -5.82 1.18 -10.71
N GLN A 60 -7.07 1.58 -10.50
CA GLN A 60 -7.87 2.27 -11.51
C GLN A 60 -8.59 3.46 -10.91
N ARG A 61 -8.55 4.60 -11.60
CA ARG A 61 -9.32 5.81 -11.31
C ARG A 61 -10.47 5.95 -12.28
N ILE A 62 -11.68 6.13 -11.75
CA ILE A 62 -12.90 6.45 -12.49
C ILE A 62 -13.57 7.64 -11.78
N GLY A 63 -13.55 8.81 -12.42
CA GLY A 63 -14.04 10.03 -11.80
C GLY A 63 -13.21 10.41 -10.57
N ASP A 64 -13.87 10.54 -9.42
CA ASP A 64 -13.30 10.84 -8.11
C ASP A 64 -12.84 9.59 -7.35
N ARG A 65 -13.14 8.39 -7.83
CA ARG A 65 -12.87 7.14 -7.11
C ARG A 65 -11.66 6.40 -7.65
N ILE A 66 -10.81 5.93 -6.75
CA ILE A 66 -9.67 5.07 -7.05
C ILE A 66 -9.80 3.76 -6.29
N VAL A 67 -9.70 2.65 -7.00
CA VAL A 67 -9.67 1.30 -6.42
C VAL A 67 -8.30 0.68 -6.66
N VAL A 68 -7.72 0.08 -5.62
CA VAL A 68 -6.42 -0.59 -5.67
C VAL A 68 -6.65 -2.08 -5.48
N SER A 69 -6.14 -2.88 -6.41
CA SER A 69 -6.22 -4.33 -6.37
C SER A 69 -5.48 -4.91 -5.16
N GLY A 70 -5.80 -6.15 -4.81
CA GLY A 70 -5.07 -6.94 -3.82
C GLY A 70 -3.56 -6.84 -4.05
N THR A 71 -2.85 -6.38 -3.03
CA THR A 71 -1.42 -6.08 -3.11
C THR A 71 -0.67 -6.91 -2.09
N THR A 72 0.21 -7.77 -2.61
CA THR A 72 1.18 -8.54 -1.85
C THR A 72 2.59 -7.96 -2.00
N ALA A 73 3.49 -8.43 -1.15
CA ALA A 73 4.86 -7.94 -1.05
C ALA A 73 5.77 -8.48 -2.16
N THR A 74 5.38 -8.33 -3.42
CA THR A 74 6.16 -8.76 -4.59
C THR A 74 7.05 -7.63 -5.10
N ALA A 75 8.36 -7.86 -5.18
CA ALA A 75 9.32 -7.02 -5.88
C ALA A 75 9.55 -7.50 -7.31
N GLY A 76 9.63 -6.55 -8.24
CA GLY A 76 9.71 -6.86 -9.67
C GLY A 76 8.49 -7.66 -10.14
N THR A 77 8.72 -8.62 -11.02
CA THR A 77 7.64 -9.40 -11.64
C THR A 77 7.02 -10.42 -10.68
N SER A 78 7.82 -11.07 -9.84
CA SER A 78 7.38 -12.28 -9.12
C SER A 78 8.04 -12.57 -7.76
N ARG A 79 9.01 -11.78 -7.31
CA ARG A 79 9.83 -12.12 -6.12
C ARG A 79 9.17 -11.69 -4.81
N PRO A 80 8.85 -12.60 -3.87
CA PRO A 80 8.38 -12.21 -2.54
C PRO A 80 9.46 -11.45 -1.76
N VAL A 81 9.03 -10.42 -1.02
CA VAL A 81 9.86 -9.61 -0.13
C VAL A 81 9.59 -10.04 1.31
N ALA A 82 10.66 -10.09 2.12
CA ALA A 82 10.62 -10.44 3.53
C ALA A 82 9.75 -11.69 3.86
N PRO A 83 10.05 -12.87 3.30
CA PRO A 83 9.33 -14.10 3.61
C PRO A 83 9.25 -14.34 5.12
N GLY A 84 8.04 -14.62 5.61
CA GLY A 84 7.78 -14.87 7.03
C GLY A 84 7.74 -13.64 7.94
N ASP A 85 7.94 -12.42 7.44
CA ASP A 85 7.82 -11.17 8.21
C ASP A 85 6.61 -10.35 7.75
N ALA A 86 5.48 -10.53 8.43
CA ALA A 86 4.24 -9.83 8.08
C ALA A 86 4.33 -8.30 8.24
N ALA A 87 5.17 -7.78 9.16
CA ALA A 87 5.30 -6.34 9.37
C ALA A 87 6.11 -5.68 8.24
N ALA A 88 7.20 -6.31 7.82
CA ALA A 88 8.00 -5.87 6.68
C ALA A 88 7.19 -5.98 5.38
N GLN A 89 6.48 -7.09 5.18
CA GLN A 89 5.57 -7.25 4.04
C GLN A 89 4.47 -6.17 4.03
N THR A 90 3.86 -5.87 5.17
CA THR A 90 2.83 -4.83 5.27
C THR A 90 3.38 -3.47 4.88
N THR A 91 4.57 -3.11 5.36
CA THR A 91 5.21 -1.82 5.03
C THR A 91 5.42 -1.70 3.52
N PHE A 92 6.01 -2.72 2.91
CA PHE A 92 6.24 -2.76 1.47
C PHE A 92 4.94 -2.74 0.64
N VAL A 93 3.90 -3.45 1.09
CA VAL A 93 2.57 -3.44 0.46
C VAL A 93 1.96 -2.04 0.50
N LEU A 94 2.06 -1.34 1.63
CA LEU A 94 1.55 0.02 1.77
C LEU A 94 2.30 1.00 0.87
N ASP A 95 3.63 0.89 0.77
CA ASP A 95 4.43 1.70 -0.16
C ASP A 95 3.97 1.50 -1.61
N LYS A 96 3.71 0.26 -2.02
CA LYS A 96 3.16 -0.07 -3.35
C LYS A 96 1.78 0.55 -3.59
N ILE A 97 0.89 0.45 -2.60
CA ILE A 97 -0.45 1.01 -2.68
C ILE A 97 -0.37 2.53 -2.83
N LEU A 98 0.43 3.20 -2.00
CA LEU A 98 0.59 4.65 -2.03
C LEU A 98 1.23 5.12 -3.35
N ALA A 99 2.23 4.42 -3.86
CA ALA A 99 2.81 4.73 -5.17
C ALA A 99 1.78 4.67 -6.31
N ALA A 100 0.90 3.66 -6.30
CA ALA A 100 -0.16 3.53 -7.30
C ALA A 100 -1.24 4.62 -7.16
N LEU A 101 -1.59 5.00 -5.92
CA LEU A 101 -2.50 6.12 -5.65
C LEU A 101 -1.90 7.46 -6.13
N MET A 102 -0.64 7.72 -5.82
CA MET A 102 0.07 8.93 -6.25
C MET A 102 0.12 9.07 -7.77
N ALA A 103 0.37 7.96 -8.47
CA ALA A 103 0.34 7.92 -9.93
C ALA A 103 -1.04 8.28 -10.52
N LEU A 104 -2.12 8.14 -9.74
CA LEU A 104 -3.49 8.51 -10.12
C LEU A 104 -3.94 9.86 -9.52
N GLY A 105 -3.02 10.59 -8.88
CA GLY A 105 -3.27 11.91 -8.30
C GLY A 105 -3.92 11.88 -6.92
N ALA A 106 -3.73 10.82 -6.14
CA ALA A 106 -4.20 10.70 -4.76
C ALA A 106 -3.06 10.56 -3.75
N GLY A 107 -3.31 11.01 -2.52
CA GLY A 107 -2.44 10.82 -1.37
C GLY A 107 -2.95 9.75 -0.39
N ALA A 108 -2.23 9.57 0.71
CA ALA A 108 -2.65 8.66 1.79
C ALA A 108 -3.94 9.16 2.48
N GLU A 109 -4.10 10.48 2.57
CA GLU A 109 -5.25 11.18 3.15
C GLU A 109 -6.55 10.97 2.37
N ASP A 110 -6.45 10.63 1.09
CA ASP A 110 -7.60 10.33 0.23
C ASP A 110 -8.10 8.88 0.44
N VAL A 111 -7.32 8.03 1.12
CA VAL A 111 -7.72 6.65 1.41
C VAL A 111 -8.88 6.65 2.39
N ILE A 112 -10.01 6.11 1.93
CA ILE A 112 -11.23 6.00 2.72
C ILE A 112 -11.41 4.59 3.30
N ARG A 113 -10.75 3.58 2.72
CA ARG A 113 -10.87 2.20 3.15
C ARG A 113 -9.62 1.37 2.88
N THR A 114 -9.30 0.48 3.81
CA THR A 114 -8.40 -0.66 3.61
C THR A 114 -9.10 -1.98 3.95
N ARG A 115 -8.70 -3.06 3.26
CA ARG A 115 -9.04 -4.44 3.62
C ARG A 115 -7.76 -5.24 3.67
N ILE A 116 -7.54 -5.92 4.78
CA ILE A 116 -6.30 -6.60 5.13
C ILE A 116 -6.61 -8.08 5.35
N PHE A 117 -5.94 -8.93 4.59
CA PHE A 117 -6.05 -10.38 4.67
C PHE A 117 -4.73 -10.93 5.17
N ILE A 118 -4.75 -11.71 6.26
CA ILE A 118 -3.57 -12.36 6.81
C ILE A 118 -3.77 -13.88 6.92
N THR A 119 -2.70 -14.65 6.94
CA THR A 119 -2.78 -16.13 7.03
C THR A 119 -2.64 -16.68 8.45
N ASP A 120 -2.14 -15.87 9.39
CA ASP A 120 -1.93 -16.25 10.79
C ASP A 120 -2.40 -15.12 11.71
N GLU A 121 -3.22 -15.43 12.71
CA GLU A 121 -3.70 -14.45 13.70
C GLU A 121 -2.56 -13.82 14.49
N ALA A 122 -1.45 -14.55 14.70
CA ALA A 122 -0.28 -14.06 15.41
C ALA A 122 0.33 -12.81 14.75
N ASP A 123 0.13 -12.62 13.45
CA ASP A 123 0.62 -11.47 12.68
C ASP A 123 -0.25 -10.22 12.87
N ALA A 124 -1.47 -10.33 13.39
CA ALA A 124 -2.47 -9.25 13.41
C ALA A 124 -1.96 -7.97 14.09
N LEU A 125 -1.24 -8.08 15.21
CA LEU A 125 -0.69 -6.92 15.92
C LEU A 125 0.43 -6.24 15.13
N ALA A 126 1.31 -7.03 14.51
CA ALA A 126 2.45 -6.54 13.75
C ALA A 126 1.99 -5.79 12.48
N VAL A 127 1.04 -6.39 11.75
CA VAL A 127 0.36 -5.81 10.59
C VAL A 127 -0.39 -4.53 10.97
N SER A 128 -1.17 -4.55 12.06
CA SER A 128 -1.93 -3.39 12.54
C SER A 128 -1.02 -2.21 12.92
N ARG A 129 0.14 -2.47 13.54
CA ARG A 129 1.13 -1.42 13.86
C ARG A 129 1.73 -0.82 12.59
N ALA A 130 2.05 -1.64 11.59
CA ALA A 130 2.57 -1.16 10.31
C ALA A 130 1.54 -0.29 9.57
N HIS A 131 0.29 -0.74 9.48
CA HIS A 131 -0.82 0.07 8.96
C HIS A 131 -1.01 1.38 9.73
N GLY A 132 -0.96 1.32 11.07
CA GLY A 132 -1.12 2.50 11.93
C GLY A 132 -0.03 3.56 11.77
N ARG A 133 1.19 3.19 11.35
CA ARG A 133 2.26 4.17 11.05
C ARG A 133 1.90 5.07 9.86
N VAL A 134 1.18 4.54 8.87
CA VAL A 134 0.74 5.28 7.68
C VAL A 134 -0.55 6.03 7.96
N PHE A 135 -1.55 5.34 8.53
CA PHE A 135 -2.92 5.85 8.60
C PHE A 135 -3.38 6.32 9.98
N GLY A 136 -2.49 6.41 10.98
CA GLY A 136 -2.87 6.68 12.37
C GLY A 136 -3.65 7.98 12.60
N SER A 137 -3.33 9.02 11.84
CA SER A 137 -4.06 10.30 11.84
C SER A 137 -5.23 10.34 10.84
N ILE A 138 -5.15 9.56 9.75
CA ILE A 138 -6.13 9.54 8.64
C ILE A 138 -7.36 8.71 9.01
N ARG A 139 -7.14 7.54 9.62
CA ARG A 139 -8.18 6.61 10.12
C ARG A 139 -9.23 6.22 9.06
N PRO A 140 -8.83 5.57 7.95
CA PRO A 140 -9.77 5.01 6.99
C PRO A 140 -10.63 3.91 7.64
N ALA A 141 -11.76 3.58 7.02
CA ALA A 141 -12.48 2.36 7.36
C ALA A 141 -11.54 1.16 7.15
N ASN A 142 -11.49 0.23 8.10
CA ASN A 142 -10.55 -0.89 8.05
C ASN A 142 -11.27 -2.22 8.31
N THR A 143 -10.83 -3.27 7.63
CA THR A 143 -11.22 -4.66 7.91
C THR A 143 -9.94 -5.48 7.92
N LEU A 144 -9.72 -6.24 8.99
CA LEU A 144 -8.63 -7.21 9.08
C LEU A 144 -9.23 -8.57 9.38
N VAL A 145 -8.92 -9.57 8.54
CA VAL A 145 -9.43 -10.94 8.69
C VAL A 145 -8.31 -11.95 8.46
N VAL A 146 -8.43 -13.10 9.12
CA VAL A 146 -7.60 -14.27 8.85
C VAL A 146 -8.25 -15.08 7.74
N VAL A 147 -7.49 -15.41 6.70
CA VAL A 147 -7.91 -16.24 5.56
C VAL A 147 -7.14 -17.55 5.54
N ALA A 148 -7.65 -18.54 4.80
CA ALA A 148 -7.04 -19.88 4.76
C ALA A 148 -5.64 -19.88 4.13
N ALA A 149 -5.43 -19.08 3.08
CA ALA A 149 -4.14 -18.95 2.40
C ALA A 149 -4.13 -17.71 1.49
N LEU A 150 -2.92 -17.25 1.14
CA LEU A 150 -2.64 -16.30 0.06
C LEU A 150 -1.87 -17.00 -1.05
N ILE A 151 -1.92 -16.48 -2.28
CA ILE A 151 -1.21 -17.07 -3.41
C ILE A 151 0.27 -16.66 -3.39
N GLY A 152 1.15 -17.62 -3.10
CA GLY A 152 2.60 -17.39 -2.97
C GLY A 152 3.06 -17.33 -1.51
N ASP A 153 4.32 -16.96 -1.31
CA ASP A 153 4.94 -16.90 0.03
C ASP A 153 4.68 -15.55 0.72
N TYR A 154 3.39 -15.31 1.00
CA TYR A 154 2.92 -14.07 1.61
C TYR A 154 2.14 -14.33 2.90
N ARG A 155 2.31 -13.41 3.84
CA ARG A 155 1.60 -13.37 5.13
C ARG A 155 0.48 -12.35 5.13
N VAL A 156 0.54 -11.36 4.24
CA VAL A 156 -0.40 -10.24 4.17
C VAL A 156 -0.70 -9.85 2.73
N GLU A 157 -1.97 -9.56 2.47
CA GLU A 157 -2.46 -8.91 1.25
C GLU A 157 -3.38 -7.76 1.63
N ILE A 158 -3.24 -6.62 0.96
CA ILE A 158 -4.04 -5.42 1.26
C ILE A 158 -4.68 -4.87 -0.02
N GLU A 159 -5.96 -4.53 0.09
CA GLU A 159 -6.69 -3.69 -0.86
C GLU A 159 -6.91 -2.30 -0.26
N ALA A 160 -7.01 -1.29 -1.11
CA ALA A 160 -7.32 0.07 -0.71
C ALA A 160 -8.31 0.75 -1.66
N GLU A 161 -9.04 1.71 -1.12
CA GLU A 161 -9.94 2.57 -1.88
C GLU A 161 -9.75 4.02 -1.44
N ALA A 162 -9.67 4.92 -2.42
CA ALA A 162 -9.50 6.35 -2.19
C ALA A 162 -10.54 7.18 -2.95
N LEU A 163 -10.84 8.37 -2.42
CA LEU A 163 -11.66 9.38 -3.06
C LEU A 163 -10.84 10.68 -3.17
N VAL A 164 -10.62 11.14 -4.41
CA VAL A 164 -9.97 12.41 -4.69
C VAL A 164 -11.02 13.49 -4.92
N ARG A 165 -10.79 14.69 -4.37
CA ARG A 165 -11.69 15.81 -4.65
C ARG A 165 -11.55 16.25 -6.12
N PRO A 166 -12.66 16.65 -6.77
CA PRO A 166 -12.63 17.18 -8.13
C PRO A 166 -11.86 18.50 -8.23
#